data_AF-A0A432YZK0-F1
#
_entry.id   AF-A0A432YZK0-F1
#
_cell.length_a   1.000
_cell.length_b   1.000
_cell.length_c   1.000
_cell.angle_alpha   90.00
_cell.angle_beta   90.00
_cell.angle_gamma   90.00
#
_symmetry.space_group_name_H-M   'P 1'
#
loop_
_entity.id
_entity.type
_entity.pdbx_description
1 polymer ?
#
loop_
_entity_poly.entity_id
_entity_poly.type
_entity_poly.pdbx_seq_one_letter_code
_entity_poly.pdbx_strand_id
1 'polypeptide(L)'
;MAKVAGQAMLEGLVLMTLFTMIFVLIKDVIHPFNVAEQQRIDRSRDQIWRAGELSEGVIASADYPHATRAKLIVQPLTMLSGFELPVENMRQLQASRDYRPMVQLSDPWSPKSSAELSRRPAQLTLFARLNELGLPFLQRMLGALHFTEELAPDNLVFGYVNADATPAEVDCAEELPC
;
A
#
# COMPACT_ATOMS: atom_id res chain seq x y z
N MET A 1 65.63 -30.02 -0.85
CA MET A 1 64.66 -29.50 0.14
C MET A 1 64.66 -27.97 0.24
N ALA A 2 65.80 -27.28 0.28
CA ALA A 2 65.86 -25.82 0.44
C ALA A 2 65.10 -25.00 -0.66
N LYS A 3 65.13 -25.43 -1.93
CA LYS A 3 64.40 -24.74 -3.01
C LYS A 3 62.87 -24.77 -2.84
N VAL A 4 62.33 -25.88 -2.35
CA VAL A 4 60.88 -26.05 -2.13
C VAL A 4 60.41 -25.20 -0.95
N ALA A 5 61.23 -25.09 0.11
CA ALA A 5 60.95 -24.23 1.26
C ALA A 5 60.97 -22.74 0.89
N GLY A 6 61.90 -22.30 0.03
CA GLY A 6 61.98 -20.90 -0.42
C GLY A 6 60.81 -20.49 -1.32
N GLN A 7 60.34 -21.39 -2.19
CA GLN A 7 59.16 -21.15 -3.02
C GLN A 7 57.87 -21.03 -2.19
N ALA A 8 57.67 -21.93 -1.22
CA ALA A 8 56.51 -21.87 -0.32
C ALA A 8 56.47 -20.58 0.51
N MET A 9 57.63 -20.06 0.92
CA MET A 9 57.72 -18.79 1.65
C MET A 9 57.35 -17.59 0.77
N LEU A 10 57.78 -17.59 -0.50
CA LEU A 10 57.42 -16.55 -1.48
C LEU A 10 55.93 -16.58 -1.81
N GLU A 11 55.36 -17.75 -2.07
CA GLU A 11 53.92 -17.93 -2.31
C GLU A 11 53.10 -17.48 -1.10
N GLY A 12 53.52 -17.82 0.12
CA GLY A 12 52.89 -17.36 1.35
C GLY A 12 52.92 -15.84 1.50
N LEU A 13 54.04 -15.19 1.16
CA LEU A 13 54.15 -13.74 1.22
C LEU A 13 53.24 -13.05 0.19
N VAL A 14 53.17 -13.58 -1.03
CA VAL A 14 52.27 -13.08 -2.09
C VAL A 14 50.80 -13.24 -1.71
N LEU A 15 50.42 -14.38 -1.11
CA LEU A 15 49.06 -14.59 -0.63
C LEU A 15 48.71 -13.62 0.50
N MET A 16 49.62 -13.39 1.44
CA MET A 16 49.39 -12.45 2.55
C MET A 16 49.26 -11.00 2.07
N THR A 17 50.05 -10.57 1.08
CA THR A 17 49.91 -9.23 0.51
C THR A 17 48.58 -9.09 -0.25
N LEU A 18 48.16 -10.12 -0.99
CA LEU A 18 46.87 -10.14 -1.67
C LEU A 18 45.71 -10.06 -0.67
N PHE A 19 45.73 -10.85 0.40
CA PHE A 19 44.71 -10.79 1.45
C PHE A 19 44.65 -9.42 2.11
N THR A 20 45.82 -8.82 2.39
CA THR A 20 45.89 -7.48 2.98
C THR A 20 45.27 -6.44 2.03
N MET A 21 45.57 -6.52 0.73
CA MET A 21 45.00 -5.62 -0.28
C MET A 21 43.48 -5.78 -0.37
N ILE A 22 42.97 -7.01 -0.39
CA ILE A 22 41.53 -7.30 -0.39
C ILE A 22 40.88 -6.73 0.88
N PHE A 23 41.51 -6.90 2.04
CA PHE A 23 40.97 -6.43 3.31
C PHE A 23 40.85 -4.89 3.34
N VAL A 24 41.88 -4.19 2.84
CA VAL A 24 41.86 -2.74 2.69
C VAL A 24 40.76 -2.31 1.70
N LEU A 25 40.64 -2.97 0.56
CA LEU A 25 39.60 -2.69 -0.43
C LEU A 25 38.19 -2.85 0.17
N ILE A 26 37.96 -3.92 0.93
CA ILE A 26 36.68 -4.16 1.58
C ILE A 26 36.39 -3.06 2.60
N LYS A 27 37.36 -2.76 3.47
CA LYS A 27 37.21 -1.80 4.57
C LYS A 27 37.00 -0.37 4.07
N ASP A 28 37.81 0.08 3.12
CA ASP A 28 37.92 1.49 2.76
C ASP A 28 37.07 1.88 1.55
N VAL A 29 36.66 0.89 0.73
CA VAL A 29 35.86 1.14 -0.48
C VAL A 29 34.50 0.48 -0.41
N ILE A 30 34.46 -0.86 -0.29
CA ILE A 30 33.21 -1.62 -0.47
C ILE A 30 32.24 -1.37 0.70
N HIS A 31 32.73 -1.46 1.93
CA HIS A 31 31.91 -1.26 3.13
C HIS A 31 31.30 0.16 3.19
N PRO A 32 32.07 1.26 3.10
CA PRO A 32 31.48 2.60 3.17
C PRO A 32 30.55 2.89 1.99
N PHE A 33 30.86 2.39 0.79
CA PHE A 33 29.96 2.52 -0.35
C PHE A 33 28.62 1.82 -0.11
N ASN A 34 28.64 0.57 0.37
CA ASN A 34 27.42 -0.17 0.68
C ASN A 34 26.61 0.50 1.80
N VAL A 35 27.26 1.01 2.84
CA VAL A 35 26.58 1.75 3.92
C VAL A 35 25.92 3.03 3.39
N ALA A 36 26.62 3.79 2.55
CA ALA A 36 26.06 5.00 1.95
C ALA A 36 24.85 4.70 1.07
N GLU A 37 24.91 3.66 0.24
CA GLU A 37 23.79 3.24 -0.60
C GLU A 37 22.62 2.70 0.22
N GLN A 38 22.88 1.92 1.27
CA GLN A 38 21.85 1.44 2.18
C GLN A 38 21.13 2.60 2.88
N GLN A 39 21.87 3.59 3.37
CA GLN A 39 21.28 4.80 3.96
C GLN A 39 20.41 5.56 2.96
N ARG A 40 20.78 5.62 1.67
CA ARG A 40 19.94 6.25 0.63
C ARG A 40 18.66 5.46 0.40
N ILE A 41 18.72 4.12 0.39
CA ILE A 41 17.55 3.24 0.28
C ILE A 41 16.61 3.46 1.47
N ASP A 42 17.15 3.50 2.69
CA ASP A 42 16.35 3.65 3.89
C ASP A 42 15.70 5.03 3.97
N ARG A 43 16.42 6.11 3.60
CA ARG A 43 15.81 7.44 3.46
C ARG A 43 14.71 7.49 2.39
N SER A 44 14.90 6.82 1.26
CA SER A 44 13.86 6.73 0.22
C SER A 44 12.62 6.00 0.73
N ARG A 45 12.80 4.93 1.52
CA ARG A 45 11.70 4.22 2.16
C ARG A 45 10.96 5.13 3.14
N ASP A 46 11.67 5.80 4.03
CA ASP A 46 11.05 6.70 5.00
C ASP A 46 10.24 7.80 4.30
N GLN A 47 10.72 8.34 3.18
CA GLN A 47 9.98 9.36 2.44
C GLN A 47 8.71 8.83 1.79
N ILE A 48 8.74 7.64 1.18
CA ILE A 48 7.60 7.12 0.44
C ILE A 48 6.52 6.51 1.36
N TRP A 49 6.95 5.92 2.49
CA TRP A 49 6.07 5.23 3.44
C TRP A 49 5.49 6.14 4.53
N ARG A 50 5.89 7.41 4.62
CA ARG A 50 5.27 8.36 5.55
C ARG A 50 3.75 8.44 5.34
N ALA A 51 3.03 8.19 6.44
CA ALA A 51 1.60 8.40 6.51
C ALA A 51 1.30 9.90 6.43
N GLY A 52 0.30 10.29 5.63
CA GLY A 52 -0.12 11.69 5.48
C GLY A 52 0.27 12.32 4.14
N GLU A 53 0.61 13.60 4.19
CA GLU A 53 0.88 14.46 3.01
C GLU A 53 2.09 13.98 2.20
N LEU A 54 2.00 14.15 0.88
CA LEU A 54 3.09 13.81 -0.03
C LEU A 54 4.31 14.65 0.32
N SER A 55 5.39 13.97 0.72
CA SER A 55 6.65 14.63 1.02
C SER A 55 7.26 15.25 -0.24
N GLU A 56 8.06 16.30 -0.07
CA GLU A 56 8.70 17.02 -1.18
C GLU A 56 9.47 16.06 -2.11
N GLY A 57 9.09 16.04 -3.39
CA GLY A 57 9.67 15.14 -4.40
C GLY A 57 8.93 13.81 -4.61
N VAL A 58 7.85 13.54 -3.86
CA VAL A 58 6.93 12.42 -4.11
C VAL A 58 5.77 12.90 -4.98
N ILE A 59 5.58 12.23 -6.12
CA ILE A 59 4.51 12.53 -7.07
C ILE A 59 3.46 11.42 -7.02
N ALA A 60 2.19 11.81 -6.86
CA ALA A 60 1.07 10.89 -7.06
C ALA A 60 0.82 10.69 -8.56
N SER A 61 0.61 9.44 -8.96
CA SER A 61 0.45 9.06 -10.36
C SER A 61 -0.53 7.90 -10.50
N ALA A 62 -1.10 7.78 -11.69
CA ALA A 62 -1.87 6.63 -12.16
C ALA A 62 -1.23 6.01 -13.40
N ASP A 63 0.04 6.34 -13.69
CA ASP A 63 0.77 5.90 -14.87
C ASP A 63 1.29 4.46 -14.71
N TYR A 64 0.36 3.52 -14.58
CA TYR A 64 0.66 2.11 -14.59
C TYR A 64 -0.48 1.31 -15.27
N PRO A 65 -0.18 0.18 -15.95
CA PRO A 65 -1.15 -0.49 -16.81
C PRO A 65 -2.46 -0.91 -16.14
N HIS A 66 -2.40 -1.26 -14.86
CA HIS A 66 -3.59 -1.67 -14.11
C HIS A 66 -4.51 -0.48 -13.82
N ALA A 67 -3.98 0.69 -13.43
CA ALA A 67 -4.79 1.90 -13.25
C ALA A 67 -5.55 2.28 -14.52
N THR A 68 -4.88 2.23 -15.67
CA THR A 68 -5.50 2.55 -16.97
C THR A 68 -6.68 1.62 -17.29
N ARG A 69 -6.54 0.32 -17.01
CA ARG A 69 -7.60 -0.68 -17.25
C ARG A 69 -8.72 -0.59 -16.23
N ALA A 70 -8.38 -0.45 -14.94
CA ALA A 70 -9.34 -0.33 -13.86
C ALA A 70 -10.24 0.90 -14.05
N LYS A 71 -9.71 2.01 -14.56
CA LYS A 71 -10.49 3.23 -14.86
C LYS A 71 -11.70 2.96 -15.75
N LEU A 72 -11.60 2.06 -16.72
CA LEU A 72 -12.70 1.73 -17.64
C LEU A 72 -13.88 1.03 -16.94
N ILE A 73 -13.61 0.30 -15.85
CA ILE A 73 -14.61 -0.45 -15.08
C ILE A 73 -15.11 0.38 -13.90
N VAL A 74 -14.20 1.06 -13.23
CA VAL A 74 -14.46 1.85 -12.01
C VAL A 74 -15.28 3.09 -12.34
N GLN A 75 -15.02 3.77 -13.47
CA GLN A 75 -15.71 5.02 -13.81
C GLN A 75 -17.23 4.87 -13.99
N PRO A 76 -17.76 3.82 -14.65
CA PRO A 76 -19.21 3.56 -14.63
C PRO A 76 -19.76 3.27 -13.24
N LEU A 77 -19.02 2.51 -12.41
CA LEU A 77 -19.44 2.17 -11.05
C LEU A 77 -19.50 3.41 -10.15
N THR A 78 -18.53 4.32 -10.27
CA THR A 78 -18.53 5.58 -9.52
C THR A 78 -19.76 6.43 -9.87
N MET A 79 -20.15 6.47 -11.14
CA MET A 79 -21.36 7.19 -11.60
C MET A 79 -22.65 6.55 -11.08
N LEU A 80 -22.74 5.22 -11.05
CA LEU A 80 -23.97 4.50 -10.72
C LEU A 80 -24.21 4.34 -9.21
N SER A 81 -23.18 3.95 -8.45
CA SER A 81 -23.33 3.60 -7.04
C SER A 81 -22.64 4.56 -6.08
N GLY A 82 -21.94 5.59 -6.59
CA GLY A 82 -21.12 6.47 -5.76
C GLY A 82 -19.90 5.74 -5.17
N PHE A 83 -19.55 4.58 -5.72
CA PHE A 83 -18.34 3.85 -5.35
C PHE A 83 -17.11 4.68 -5.69
N GLU A 84 -16.25 4.95 -4.71
CA GLU A 84 -15.00 5.68 -4.92
C GLU A 84 -13.82 4.72 -4.77
N LEU A 85 -13.12 4.46 -5.87
CA LEU A 85 -11.83 3.78 -5.85
C LEU A 85 -10.77 4.71 -6.46
N PRO A 86 -9.90 5.31 -5.62
CA PRO A 86 -8.82 6.16 -6.10
C PRO A 86 -7.87 5.38 -7.02
N VAL A 87 -7.83 5.78 -8.30
CA VAL A 87 -6.95 5.18 -9.32
C VAL A 87 -5.54 5.79 -9.27
N GLU A 88 -5.41 6.98 -8.68
CA GLU A 88 -4.15 7.69 -8.43
C GLU A 88 -3.52 7.24 -7.10
N ASN A 89 -3.27 5.93 -6.98
CA ASN A 89 -2.72 5.31 -5.78
C ASN A 89 -1.22 4.97 -5.90
N MET A 90 -0.55 5.38 -6.99
CA MET A 90 0.89 5.21 -7.12
C MET A 90 1.61 6.45 -6.60
N ARG A 91 2.49 6.28 -5.63
CA ARG A 91 3.44 7.29 -5.19
C ARG A 91 4.80 6.99 -5.81
N GLN A 92 5.43 7.99 -6.40
CA GLN A 92 6.74 7.86 -7.03
C GLN A 92 7.72 8.86 -6.44
N LEU A 93 8.86 8.35 -5.96
CA LEU A 93 10.01 9.14 -5.55
C LEU A 93 11.04 9.11 -6.68
N GLN A 94 11.39 10.29 -7.20
CA GLN A 94 12.38 10.41 -8.26
C GLN A 94 13.80 10.22 -7.74
N ALA A 95 14.70 9.76 -8.62
CA ALA A 95 16.11 9.61 -8.27
C ALA A 95 16.76 10.98 -8.01
N SER A 96 17.53 11.09 -6.93
CA SER A 96 18.31 12.28 -6.60
C SER A 96 19.68 11.90 -6.01
N ARG A 97 20.46 12.91 -5.61
CA ARG A 97 21.72 12.68 -4.89
C ARG A 97 21.46 11.90 -3.58
N ASP A 98 20.42 12.27 -2.86
CA ASP A 98 20.13 11.73 -1.52
C ASP A 98 19.15 10.55 -1.54
N TYR A 99 18.40 10.37 -2.64
CA TYR A 99 17.36 9.36 -2.76
C TYR A 99 17.59 8.39 -3.92
N ARG A 100 17.30 7.12 -3.67
CA ARG A 100 17.11 6.11 -4.71
C ARG A 100 15.67 6.19 -5.23
N PRO A 101 15.45 5.98 -6.54
CA PRO A 101 14.10 5.97 -7.10
C PRO A 101 13.30 4.83 -6.48
N MET A 102 12.09 5.13 -6.02
CA MET A 102 11.19 4.15 -5.42
C MET A 102 9.75 4.44 -5.83
N VAL A 103 8.95 3.38 -5.88
CA VAL A 103 7.53 3.44 -6.19
C VAL A 103 6.80 2.64 -5.11
N GLN A 104 5.68 3.19 -4.66
CA GLN A 104 4.77 2.54 -3.73
C GLN A 104 3.38 2.58 -4.34
N LEU A 105 2.69 1.44 -4.31
CA LEU A 105 1.25 1.39 -4.55
C LEU A 105 0.59 1.39 -3.17
N SER A 106 -0.19 2.43 -2.88
CA SER A 106 -1.03 2.43 -1.68
C SER A 106 -2.28 1.58 -1.93
N ASP A 107 -2.80 0.95 -0.89
CA ASP A 107 -4.17 0.43 -0.89
C ASP A 107 -5.11 1.60 -0.56
N PRO A 108 -5.85 2.12 -1.55
CA PRO A 108 -6.72 3.26 -1.32
C PRO A 108 -8.08 2.84 -0.72
N TRP A 109 -8.39 1.54 -0.67
CA TRP A 109 -9.68 1.03 -0.22
C TRP A 109 -9.72 0.74 1.28
N SER A 110 -8.57 0.77 1.97
CA SER A 110 -8.51 0.64 3.42
C SER A 110 -9.35 1.73 4.12
N PRO A 111 -10.22 1.35 5.07
CA PRO A 111 -11.07 2.27 5.81
C PRO A 111 -10.21 3.21 6.68
N LYS A 112 -10.57 4.49 6.74
CA LYS A 112 -9.94 5.50 7.59
C LYS A 112 -10.72 5.75 8.88
N SER A 113 -11.93 5.21 8.98
CA SER A 113 -12.79 5.29 10.15
C SER A 113 -13.72 4.09 10.23
N SER A 114 -14.22 3.79 11.42
CA SER A 114 -15.17 2.69 11.65
C SER A 114 -16.45 2.83 10.81
N ALA A 115 -16.91 4.06 10.56
CA ALA A 115 -18.08 4.31 9.70
C ALA A 115 -17.85 3.90 8.23
N GLU A 116 -16.60 3.90 7.76
CA GLU A 116 -16.28 3.48 6.40
C GLU A 116 -16.34 1.95 6.21
N LEU A 117 -16.26 1.17 7.29
CA LEU A 117 -16.36 -0.30 7.26
C LEU A 117 -17.71 -0.79 6.74
N SER A 118 -18.80 -0.09 7.06
CA SER A 118 -20.14 -0.40 6.54
C SER A 118 -20.45 0.37 5.26
N ARG A 119 -20.06 1.66 5.20
CA ARG A 119 -20.43 2.55 4.09
C ARG A 119 -19.76 2.16 2.76
N ARG A 120 -18.46 1.86 2.76
CA ARG A 120 -17.72 1.60 1.50
C ARG A 120 -18.14 0.30 0.83
N PRO A 121 -18.29 -0.84 1.54
CA PRO A 121 -18.79 -2.06 0.91
C PRO A 121 -20.26 -1.93 0.50
N ALA A 122 -21.07 -1.14 1.21
CA ALA A 122 -22.46 -0.91 0.83
C ALA A 122 -22.56 -0.29 -0.57
N GLN A 123 -21.63 0.60 -0.96
CA GLN A 123 -21.56 1.20 -2.30
C GLN A 123 -21.27 0.19 -3.43
N LEU A 124 -20.78 -1.01 -3.12
CA LEU A 124 -20.63 -2.09 -4.10
C LEU A 124 -21.95 -2.83 -4.35
N THR A 125 -22.97 -2.59 -3.53
CA THR A 125 -24.30 -3.15 -3.74
C THR A 125 -25.11 -2.26 -4.69
N LEU A 126 -25.85 -2.89 -5.62
CA LEU A 126 -26.71 -2.17 -6.58
C LEU A 126 -27.76 -1.29 -5.89
N PHE A 127 -28.10 -1.60 -4.64
CA PHE A 127 -29.16 -0.94 -3.88
C PHE A 127 -28.70 0.23 -3.03
N ALA A 128 -27.39 0.49 -2.93
CA ALA A 128 -26.84 1.59 -2.13
C ALA A 128 -27.45 2.94 -2.52
N ARG A 129 -27.53 3.20 -3.84
CA ARG A 129 -28.11 4.42 -4.41
C ARG A 129 -29.63 4.44 -4.33
N LEU A 130 -30.28 3.27 -4.36
CA LEU A 130 -31.73 3.16 -4.33
C LEU A 130 -32.31 3.56 -2.96
N ASN A 131 -31.56 3.32 -1.88
CA ASN A 131 -31.91 3.82 -0.55
C ASN A 131 -31.97 5.35 -0.52
N GLU A 132 -31.07 6.04 -1.22
CA GLU A 132 -31.06 7.51 -1.34
C GLU A 132 -32.15 8.04 -2.29
N LEU A 133 -32.53 7.25 -3.31
CA LEU A 133 -33.50 7.62 -4.35
C LEU A 133 -34.98 7.35 -3.96
N GLY A 134 -35.25 6.92 -2.73
CA GLY A 134 -36.62 6.76 -2.22
C GLY A 134 -37.18 5.34 -2.21
N LEU A 135 -36.34 4.31 -2.39
CA LEU A 135 -36.74 2.91 -2.14
C LEU A 135 -37.36 2.68 -0.75
N PRO A 136 -36.90 3.32 0.34
CA PRO A 136 -37.52 3.17 1.65
C PRO A 136 -38.96 3.69 1.69
N PHE A 137 -39.30 4.68 0.85
CA PHE A 137 -40.68 5.18 0.74
C PHE A 137 -41.58 4.16 0.05
N LEU A 138 -41.10 3.53 -1.04
CA LEU A 138 -41.83 2.43 -1.71
C LEU A 138 -41.98 1.22 -0.79
N GLN A 139 -40.93 0.83 -0.08
CA GLN A 139 -40.97 -0.23 0.92
C GLN A 139 -41.97 0.06 2.03
N ARG A 140 -42.08 1.32 2.48
CA ARG A 140 -43.08 1.71 3.48
C ARG A 140 -44.50 1.62 2.94
N MET A 141 -44.74 1.98 1.68
CA MET A 141 -46.06 1.79 1.04
C MET A 141 -46.42 0.32 0.88
N LEU A 142 -45.48 -0.51 0.43
CA LEU A 142 -45.69 -1.95 0.26
C LEU A 142 -45.83 -2.66 1.62
N GLY A 143 -45.01 -2.29 2.60
CA GLY A 143 -45.04 -2.84 3.96
C GLY A 143 -46.29 -2.48 4.75
N ALA A 144 -47.07 -1.51 4.31
CA ALA A 144 -48.38 -1.19 4.91
C ALA A 144 -49.48 -2.20 4.53
N LEU A 145 -49.24 -3.08 3.55
CA LEU A 145 -50.15 -4.16 3.19
C LEU A 145 -49.90 -5.39 4.08
N HIS A 146 -50.99 -6.03 4.52
CA HIS A 146 -50.98 -7.06 5.58
C HIS A 146 -50.22 -8.36 5.25
N PHE A 147 -49.79 -8.56 4.00
CA PHE A 147 -49.06 -9.74 3.54
C PHE A 147 -47.62 -9.43 3.12
N THR A 148 -47.14 -8.21 3.36
CA THR A 148 -45.81 -7.72 2.93
C THR A 148 -45.08 -6.98 4.04
N GLU A 149 -45.41 -7.26 5.31
CA GLU A 149 -44.73 -6.68 6.48
C GLU A 149 -43.21 -6.96 6.46
N GLU A 150 -42.79 -8.08 5.86
CA GLU A 150 -41.38 -8.42 5.61
C GLU A 150 -40.65 -7.46 4.66
N LEU A 151 -41.39 -6.73 3.81
CA LEU A 151 -40.82 -5.72 2.91
C LEU A 151 -40.69 -4.35 3.56
N ALA A 152 -41.15 -4.19 4.80
CA ALA A 152 -41.01 -2.93 5.53
C ALA A 152 -39.52 -2.55 5.67
N PRO A 153 -39.18 -1.25 5.67
CA PRO A 153 -37.80 -0.79 5.71
C PRO A 153 -37.00 -1.30 6.93
N ASP A 154 -37.68 -1.56 8.05
CA ASP A 154 -37.06 -2.02 9.29
C ASP A 154 -36.74 -3.53 9.26
N ASN A 155 -37.40 -4.29 8.39
CA ASN A 155 -37.24 -5.75 8.26
C ASN A 155 -36.33 -6.11 7.07
N LEU A 156 -36.43 -5.37 5.97
CA LEU A 156 -35.60 -5.57 4.77
C LEU A 156 -34.79 -4.33 4.46
N VAL A 157 -33.55 -4.31 4.96
CA VAL A 157 -32.59 -3.24 4.64
C VAL A 157 -31.79 -3.64 3.41
N PHE A 158 -32.15 -3.07 2.26
CA PHE A 158 -31.39 -3.30 1.02
C PHE A 158 -29.97 -2.75 1.14
N GLY A 159 -28.97 -3.53 0.74
CA GLY A 159 -27.56 -3.12 0.81
C GLY A 159 -27.00 -3.07 2.23
N TYR A 160 -27.63 -3.75 3.19
CA TYR A 160 -27.09 -3.91 4.55
C TYR A 160 -25.73 -4.59 4.53
N VAL A 161 -24.76 -3.97 5.21
CA VAL A 161 -23.42 -4.51 5.42
C VAL A 161 -23.20 -4.58 6.92
N ASN A 162 -22.95 -5.80 7.41
CA ASN A 162 -22.63 -6.01 8.81
C ASN A 162 -21.16 -5.64 9.07
N ALA A 163 -20.91 -4.52 9.76
CA ALA A 163 -19.57 -4.09 10.13
C ALA A 163 -18.90 -5.05 11.14
N ASP A 164 -19.70 -5.76 11.94
CA ASP A 164 -19.22 -6.71 12.95
C ASP A 164 -18.86 -8.08 12.35
N ALA A 165 -19.10 -8.28 11.05
CA ALA A 165 -18.67 -9.49 10.33
C ALA A 165 -17.15 -9.49 10.08
N THR A 166 -16.53 -8.31 10.06
CA THR A 166 -15.08 -8.14 10.06
C THR A 166 -14.57 -8.07 11.49
N PRO A 167 -13.48 -8.79 11.84
CA PRO A 167 -12.87 -8.66 13.16
C PRO A 167 -12.59 -7.18 13.44
N ALA A 168 -12.88 -6.71 14.66
CA ALA A 168 -12.50 -5.37 15.08
C ALA A 168 -11.01 -5.18 14.77
N GLU A 169 -10.70 -4.21 13.91
CA GLU A 169 -9.32 -3.84 13.64
C GLU A 169 -8.66 -3.53 14.98
N VAL A 170 -7.53 -4.19 15.25
CA VAL A 170 -6.73 -3.91 16.45
C VAL A 170 -6.31 -2.45 16.30
N ASP A 171 -6.83 -1.58 17.17
CA ASP A 171 -6.38 -0.19 17.25
C ASP A 171 -4.85 -0.21 17.24
N CYS A 172 -4.23 0.57 16.34
CA CYS A 172 -2.79 0.81 16.41
C CYS A 172 -2.52 1.42 17.79
N ALA A 173 -2.11 0.58 18.74
CA ALA A 173 -1.71 1.04 20.06
C ALA A 173 -0.59 2.06 19.85
N GLU A 174 -0.60 3.18 20.57
CA GLU A 174 0.40 4.26 20.48
C GLU A 174 1.86 3.76 20.60
N GLU A 175 2.06 2.52 21.06
CA GLU A 175 3.35 1.86 21.26
C GLU A 175 3.83 1.00 20.07
N LEU A 176 3.01 0.75 19.05
CA LEU A 176 3.37 -0.05 17.87
C LEU A 176 3.25 0.79 16.60
N PRO A 177 4.37 1.04 15.88
CA PRO A 177 4.31 1.79 14.65
C PRO A 177 3.53 1.02 13.59
N CYS A 178 2.48 1.66 13.12
CA CYS A 178 1.90 1.49 11.80
C CYS A 178 2.69 2.42 10.84
#